data_AF-A0A917X2V8-F1
#
_entry.id   AF-A0A917X2V8-F1
#
_cell.length_a   1.000
_cell.length_b   1.000
_cell.length_c   1.000
_cell.angle_alpha   90.00
_cell.angle_beta   90.00
_cell.angle_gamma   90.00
#
_symmetry.space_group_name_H-M   'P 1'
#
loop_
_entity.id
_entity.type
_entity.pdbx_description
1 polymer ?
#
loop_
_entity_poly.entity_id
_entity_poly.type
_entity_poly.pdbx_seq_one_letter_code
_entity_poly.pdbx_strand_id
1 'polypeptide(L)'
;MPHASEQVPPYYHYAFPPPPKSRFQRLIDRLPAWAGPAGVGALIGGGVAYTLLMKPTSAGAADTPTCIVKLLTGFDCPGCGGTRAAWYMLHGDIPAAAHHHAPLVFAAPFLAYLYVSWTVNRLNLPFKLPQLRISNGAMIGFLVAWLAFSVLRNLPWAPFTWFFV
;
A
#
# COMPACT_ATOMS: atom_id res chain seq x y z
N MET A 1 -68.50 19.32 -10.79
CA MET A 1 -67.37 20.14 -10.30
C MET A 1 -66.09 19.43 -10.67
N PRO A 2 -65.32 19.88 -11.67
CA PRO A 2 -64.08 19.23 -12.05
C PRO A 2 -62.96 19.60 -11.07
N HIS A 3 -62.32 18.59 -10.50
CA HIS A 3 -61.14 18.74 -9.65
C HIS A 3 -59.99 19.30 -10.50
N ALA A 4 -59.53 20.50 -10.16
CA ALA A 4 -58.30 21.05 -10.71
C ALA A 4 -57.13 20.20 -10.20
N SER A 5 -56.51 19.44 -11.11
CA SER A 5 -55.26 18.74 -10.82
C SER A 5 -54.18 19.79 -10.60
N GLU A 6 -53.79 19.97 -9.34
CA GLU A 6 -52.68 20.83 -8.93
C GLU A 6 -51.39 20.30 -9.58
N GLN A 7 -50.91 20.99 -10.61
CA GLN A 7 -49.64 20.69 -11.26
C GLN A 7 -48.51 21.05 -10.30
N VAL A 8 -47.97 20.05 -9.61
CA VAL A 8 -46.73 20.20 -8.83
C VAL A 8 -45.61 20.63 -9.78
N PRO A 9 -44.96 21.79 -9.58
CA PRO A 9 -43.93 22.26 -10.48
C PRO A 9 -42.74 21.29 -10.51
N PRO A 10 -42.04 21.16 -11.65
CA PRO A 10 -40.88 20.27 -11.77
C PRO A 10 -39.81 20.71 -10.76
N TYR A 11 -39.35 19.75 -9.96
CA TYR A 11 -38.24 19.99 -9.04
C TYR A 11 -37.03 20.47 -9.86
N TYR A 12 -36.55 21.68 -9.61
CA TYR A 12 -35.27 22.10 -10.15
C TYR A 12 -34.18 21.39 -9.34
N HIS A 13 -33.44 20.48 -9.98
CA HIS A 13 -32.18 19.98 -9.44
C HIS A 13 -31.20 21.16 -9.37
N TYR A 14 -31.11 21.81 -8.21
CA TYR A 14 -30.04 22.75 -7.95
C TYR A 14 -28.73 21.97 -7.88
N ALA A 15 -28.01 21.93 -8.99
CA ALA A 15 -26.62 21.51 -8.99
C ALA A 15 -25.83 22.59 -8.21
N PHE A 16 -25.46 22.29 -6.97
CA PHE A 16 -24.63 23.18 -6.19
C PHE A 16 -23.30 23.38 -6.96
N PRO A 17 -22.86 24.63 -7.20
CA PRO A 17 -21.58 24.86 -7.83
C PRO A 17 -20.47 24.21 -6.99
N PRO A 18 -19.45 23.62 -7.62
CA PRO A 18 -18.38 22.94 -6.89
C PRO A 18 -17.71 23.93 -5.92
N PRO A 19 -17.34 23.49 -4.71
CA PRO A 19 -16.71 24.37 -3.73
C PRO A 19 -15.42 24.98 -4.30
N PRO A 20 -15.09 26.23 -3.93
CA PRO A 20 -13.90 26.90 -4.42
C PRO A 20 -12.63 26.11 -4.06
N LYS A 21 -11.75 25.92 -5.05
CA LYS A 21 -10.50 25.18 -4.88
C LYS A 21 -9.59 25.84 -3.84
N SER A 22 -9.04 25.05 -2.93
CA SER A 22 -8.06 25.52 -1.95
C SER A 22 -6.77 26.03 -2.64
N ARG A 23 -5.97 26.83 -1.92
CA ARG A 23 -4.65 27.29 -2.44
C ARG A 23 -3.75 26.12 -2.81
N PHE A 24 -3.77 25.05 -2.02
CA PHE A 24 -3.03 23.81 -2.30
C PHE A 24 -3.51 23.12 -3.57
N GLN A 25 -4.83 23.04 -3.79
CA GLN A 25 -5.37 22.42 -4.99
C GLN A 25 -4.92 23.14 -6.26
N ARG A 26 -4.91 24.49 -6.23
CA ARG A 26 -4.41 25.30 -7.35
C ARG A 26 -2.93 25.10 -7.62
N LEU A 27 -2.13 24.84 -6.60
CA LEU A 27 -0.70 24.54 -6.76
C LEU A 27 -0.50 23.14 -7.39
N ILE A 28 -1.25 22.14 -6.92
CA ILE A 28 -1.20 20.77 -7.46
C ILE A 28 -1.66 20.75 -8.92
N ASP A 29 -2.68 21.52 -9.27
CA ASP A 29 -3.20 21.63 -10.64
C ASP A 29 -2.17 22.23 -11.63
N ARG A 30 -1.12 22.91 -11.14
CA ARG A 30 -0.01 23.41 -11.97
C ARG A 30 1.07 22.37 -12.25
N LEU A 31 1.10 21.27 -11.50
CA LEU A 31 2.09 20.21 -11.72
C LEU A 31 1.74 19.41 -12.97
N PRO A 32 2.73 19.06 -13.81
CA PRO A 32 2.46 18.23 -14.96
C PRO A 32 1.97 16.85 -14.52
N ALA A 33 1.16 16.19 -15.36
CA ALA A 33 0.52 14.91 -15.03
C ALA A 33 1.51 13.81 -14.62
N TRP A 34 2.76 13.89 -15.09
CA TRP A 34 3.84 12.95 -14.78
C TRP A 34 4.53 13.19 -13.43
N ALA A 35 4.41 14.38 -12.83
CA ALA A 35 5.11 14.69 -11.58
C ALA A 35 4.69 13.77 -10.43
N GLY A 36 3.41 13.45 -10.33
CA GLY A 36 2.89 12.52 -9.33
C GLY A 36 3.49 11.11 -9.48
N PRO A 37 3.30 10.43 -10.64
CA PRO A 37 3.92 9.15 -10.91
C PRO A 37 5.44 9.13 -10.73
N ALA A 38 6.15 10.14 -11.25
CA ALA A 38 7.60 10.23 -11.12
C ALA A 38 8.03 10.35 -9.66
N GLY A 39 7.34 11.15 -8.84
CA GLY A 39 7.63 11.27 -7.41
C GLY A 39 7.46 9.95 -6.66
N VAL A 40 6.35 9.24 -6.89
CA VAL A 40 6.11 7.92 -6.28
C VAL A 40 7.14 6.90 -6.77
N GLY A 41 7.43 6.87 -8.07
CA GLY A 41 8.45 6.00 -8.67
C GLY A 41 9.85 6.26 -8.11
N ALA A 42 10.22 7.52 -7.87
CA ALA A 42 11.49 7.87 -7.26
C ALA A 42 11.60 7.37 -5.81
N LEU A 43 10.51 7.42 -5.04
CA LEU A 43 10.48 6.88 -3.68
C LEU A 43 10.61 5.35 -3.67
N ILE A 44 9.89 4.66 -4.56
CA ILE A 44 9.99 3.20 -4.72
C ILE A 44 11.42 2.83 -5.14
N GLY A 45 11.96 3.51 -6.15
CA GLY A 45 13.32 3.30 -6.64
C GLY A 45 14.38 3.55 -5.57
N GLY A 46 14.21 4.60 -4.76
CA GLY A 46 15.07 4.89 -3.60
C GLY A 46 15.02 3.79 -2.54
N GLY A 47 13.83 3.26 -2.24
CA GLY A 47 13.67 2.12 -1.34
C GLY A 47 14.35 0.85 -1.86
N VAL A 48 14.16 0.54 -3.15
CA VAL A 48 14.84 -0.59 -3.82
C VAL A 48 16.37 -0.41 -3.76
N ALA A 49 16.88 0.75 -4.15
CA ALA A 49 18.31 1.06 -4.10
C ALA A 49 18.86 0.91 -2.68
N TYR A 50 18.17 1.45 -1.67
CA TYR A 50 18.53 1.30 -0.27
C TYR A 50 18.63 -0.19 0.13
N THR A 51 17.64 -1.01 -0.22
CA THR A 51 17.67 -2.45 0.11
C THR A 51 18.81 -3.19 -0.56
N LEU A 52 19.16 -2.84 -1.81
CA LEU A 52 20.26 -3.49 -2.54
C LEU A 52 21.64 -3.06 -2.00
N LEU A 53 21.79 -1.78 -1.64
CA LEU A 53 23.04 -1.23 -1.12
C LEU A 53 23.36 -1.71 0.31
N MET A 54 22.35 -1.80 1.18
CA MET A 54 22.53 -2.17 2.60
C MET A 54 22.70 -3.67 2.82
N LYS A 55 22.44 -4.52 1.82
CA LYS A 55 22.51 -6.00 1.90
C LYS A 55 21.93 -6.56 3.21
N PRO A 56 20.63 -6.40 3.46
CA PRO A 56 20.01 -6.70 4.76
C PRO A 56 20.06 -8.18 5.16
N THR A 57 20.48 -9.07 4.26
CA THR A 57 20.65 -10.51 4.46
C THR A 57 22.04 -10.91 4.98
N SER A 58 23.01 -10.00 5.04
CA SER A 58 24.35 -10.32 5.54
C SER A 58 24.45 -10.34 7.08
N ALA A 59 23.45 -9.80 7.78
CA ALA A 59 23.37 -9.87 9.24
C ALA A 59 22.71 -11.19 9.67
N GLY A 60 23.47 -12.02 10.39
CA GLY A 60 23.01 -13.30 10.95
C GLY A 60 22.15 -13.12 12.21
N ALA A 61 21.60 -14.22 12.73
CA ALA A 61 20.73 -14.20 13.92
C ALA A 61 21.42 -13.72 15.22
N ALA A 62 22.76 -13.72 15.24
CA ALA A 62 23.56 -13.23 16.36
C ALA A 62 23.90 -11.72 16.25
N ASP A 63 23.63 -11.10 15.10
CA ASP A 63 23.93 -9.70 14.88
C ASP A 63 22.83 -8.80 15.44
N THR A 64 23.21 -7.58 15.85
CA THR A 64 22.28 -6.61 16.42
C THR A 64 21.17 -6.31 15.41
N PRO A 65 19.88 -6.44 15.78
CA PRO A 65 18.79 -6.20 14.85
C PRO A 65 18.79 -4.74 14.39
N THR A 66 18.60 -4.53 13.09
CA THR A 66 18.52 -3.19 12.49
C THR A 66 17.22 -2.46 12.82
N CYS A 67 16.22 -3.18 13.37
CA CYS A 67 14.95 -2.61 13.79
C CYS A 67 15.03 -2.09 15.23
N ILE A 68 14.86 -0.78 15.41
CA ILE A 68 14.85 -0.11 16.72
C ILE A 68 13.78 -0.68 17.64
N VAL A 69 12.60 -1.04 17.11
CA VAL A 69 11.51 -1.60 17.92
C VAL A 69 11.91 -2.95 18.51
N LYS A 70 12.50 -3.83 17.67
CA LYS A 70 13.01 -5.12 18.13
C LYS A 70 14.17 -4.95 19.11
N LEU A 71 15.05 -3.98 18.87
CA LEU A 71 16.17 -3.67 19.75
C LEU A 71 15.71 -3.21 21.14
N LEU A 72 14.68 -2.36 21.21
CA LEU A 72 14.19 -1.79 22.47
C LEU A 72 13.24 -2.71 23.23
N THR A 73 12.42 -3.48 22.52
CA THR A 73 11.31 -4.24 23.13
C THR A 73 11.51 -5.75 23.07
N GLY A 74 12.41 -6.25 22.22
CA GLY A 74 12.54 -7.67 21.92
C GLY A 74 11.43 -8.24 21.02
N PHE A 75 10.36 -7.48 20.76
CA PHE A 75 9.21 -7.95 19.99
C PHE A 75 9.35 -7.71 18.48
N ASP A 76 8.84 -8.67 17.72
CA ASP A 76 8.73 -8.58 16.27
C ASP A 76 7.49 -7.78 15.89
N CYS A 77 7.74 -6.54 15.47
CA CYS A 77 6.75 -5.58 15.00
C CYS A 77 6.07 -6.01 13.68
N PRO A 78 4.91 -5.43 13.32
CA PRO A 78 4.18 -5.78 12.10
C PRO A 78 4.96 -5.55 10.80
N GLY A 79 5.98 -4.68 10.82
CA GLY A 79 6.85 -4.39 9.66
C GLY A 79 8.23 -5.06 9.71
N CYS A 80 8.51 -5.83 10.77
CA CYS A 80 9.82 -6.43 11.00
C CYS A 80 10.10 -7.49 9.91
N GLY A 81 11.32 -7.47 9.35
CA GLY A 81 11.72 -8.33 8.22
C GLY A 81 11.32 -7.80 6.83
N GLY A 82 10.62 -6.67 6.71
CA GLY A 82 10.16 -6.14 5.42
C GLY A 82 11.27 -5.80 4.42
N THR A 83 12.39 -5.26 4.90
CA THR A 83 13.56 -4.94 4.05
C THR A 83 14.25 -6.19 3.50
N ARG A 84 14.39 -7.24 4.33
CA ARG A 84 14.92 -8.54 3.88
C ARG A 84 13.95 -9.23 2.93
N ALA A 85 12.65 -9.19 3.21
CA ALA A 85 11.63 -9.73 2.32
C ALA A 85 11.65 -9.04 0.95
N ALA A 86 11.76 -7.70 0.92
CA ALA A 86 11.93 -6.96 -0.33
C ALA A 86 13.21 -7.35 -1.07
N TRP A 87 14.33 -7.55 -0.37
CA TRP A 87 15.57 -8.03 -0.97
C TRP A 87 15.38 -9.41 -1.63
N TYR A 88 14.78 -10.39 -0.93
CA TYR A 88 14.52 -11.71 -1.50
C TYR A 88 13.54 -11.67 -2.69
N MET A 89 12.50 -10.83 -2.62
CA MET A 89 11.60 -10.61 -3.76
C MET A 89 12.33 -10.06 -4.98
N LEU A 90 13.25 -9.11 -4.79
CA LEU A 90 14.06 -8.54 -5.88
C LEU A 90 15.01 -9.57 -6.50
N HIS A 91 15.41 -10.60 -5.74
CA HIS A 91 16.25 -11.70 -6.21
C HIS A 91 15.44 -12.92 -6.69
N GLY A 92 14.10 -12.87 -6.63
CA GLY A 92 13.21 -13.93 -7.09
C GLY A 92 12.95 -15.06 -6.08
N ASP A 93 13.45 -14.96 -4.85
CA ASP A 93 13.22 -15.96 -3.80
C ASP A 93 11.95 -15.64 -3.00
N ILE A 94 10.81 -16.03 -3.56
CA ILE A 94 9.49 -15.81 -2.94
C ILE A 94 9.33 -16.59 -1.63
N PRO A 95 9.76 -17.87 -1.51
CA PRO A 95 9.70 -18.59 -0.24
C PRO A 95 10.47 -17.90 0.89
N ALA A 96 11.72 -17.47 0.65
CA ALA A 96 12.50 -16.75 1.65
C ALA A 96 11.89 -15.38 1.99
N ALA A 97 11.35 -14.68 0.98
CA ALA A 97 10.64 -13.43 1.23
C ALA A 97 9.40 -13.62 2.13
N ALA A 98 8.63 -14.68 1.89
CA ALA A 98 7.42 -14.98 2.65
C ALA A 98 7.72 -15.38 4.10
N HIS A 99 8.81 -16.12 4.32
CA HIS A 99 9.31 -16.43 5.66
C HIS A 99 9.59 -15.16 6.47
N HIS A 100 10.08 -14.11 5.81
CA HIS A 100 10.45 -12.87 6.49
C HIS A 100 9.27 -11.90 6.65
N HIS A 101 8.39 -11.80 5.64
CA HIS A 101 7.23 -10.92 5.69
C HIS A 101 6.11 -11.33 4.71
N ALA A 102 5.43 -12.45 4.97
CA ALA A 102 4.34 -12.94 4.12
C ALA A 102 3.27 -11.90 3.72
N PRO A 103 2.79 -11.00 4.60
CA PRO A 103 1.82 -9.98 4.20
C PRO A 103 2.34 -9.01 3.12
N LEU A 104 3.65 -8.74 3.10
CA LEU A 104 4.26 -7.85 2.11
C LEU A 104 4.31 -8.56 0.76
N VAL A 105 4.73 -9.81 0.74
CA VAL A 105 4.76 -10.65 -0.47
C VAL A 105 3.35 -10.75 -1.07
N PHE A 106 2.33 -10.93 -0.24
CA PHE A 106 0.95 -10.94 -0.69
C PHE A 106 0.48 -9.58 -1.23
N ALA A 107 0.78 -8.48 -0.53
CA ALA A 107 0.31 -7.14 -0.92
C ALA A 107 1.04 -6.56 -2.15
N ALA A 108 2.31 -6.93 -2.35
CA ALA A 108 3.17 -6.38 -3.40
C ALA A 108 2.58 -6.39 -4.82
N PRO A 109 2.02 -7.50 -5.35
CA PRO A 109 1.43 -7.51 -6.69
C PRO A 109 0.24 -6.55 -6.81
N PHE A 110 -0.59 -6.42 -5.77
CA PHE A 110 -1.73 -5.49 -5.77
C PHE A 110 -1.26 -4.03 -5.75
N LEU A 111 -0.25 -3.72 -4.94
CA LEU A 111 0.35 -2.38 -4.88
C LEU A 111 1.00 -2.01 -6.22
N ALA A 112 1.73 -2.94 -6.84
CA ALA A 112 2.31 -2.74 -8.15
C ALA A 112 1.24 -2.49 -9.21
N TYR A 113 0.16 -3.29 -9.22
CA TYR A 113 -0.95 -3.10 -10.14
C TYR A 113 -1.67 -1.76 -9.94
N LEU A 114 -1.92 -1.36 -8.68
CA LEU A 114 -2.53 -0.07 -8.36
C LEU A 114 -1.65 1.09 -8.85
N TYR A 115 -0.35 1.03 -8.62
CA TYR A 115 0.58 2.06 -9.08
C TYR A 115 0.62 2.15 -10.62
N VAL A 116 0.70 1.01 -11.32
CA VAL A 116 0.74 0.96 -12.79
C VAL A 116 -0.59 1.45 -13.37
N SER A 117 -1.72 0.92 -12.92
CA SER A 117 -3.04 1.33 -13.41
C SER A 117 -3.33 2.80 -13.15
N TRP A 118 -2.96 3.33 -11.97
CA TRP A 118 -3.04 4.76 -11.67
C TRP A 118 -2.15 5.59 -12.61
N THR A 119 -0.89 5.20 -12.80
CA THR A 119 0.07 5.92 -13.65
C THR A 119 -0.40 5.95 -15.10
N VAL A 120 -0.81 4.80 -15.64
CA VAL A 120 -1.31 4.65 -17.02
C VAL A 120 -2.52 5.55 -17.27
N ASN A 121 -3.49 5.53 -16.35
CA ASN A 121 -4.70 6.36 -16.46
C ASN A 121 -4.39 7.86 -16.25
N ARG A 122 -3.46 8.21 -15.35
CA ARG A 122 -3.07 9.60 -15.07
C ARG A 122 -2.32 10.24 -16.23
N LEU A 123 -1.48 9.47 -16.92
CA LEU A 123 -0.72 9.91 -18.09
C LEU A 123 -1.54 9.85 -19.39
N ASN A 124 -2.81 9.40 -19.32
CA ASN A 124 -3.71 9.26 -20.46
C ASN A 124 -3.08 8.45 -21.61
N LEU A 125 -2.38 7.36 -21.25
CA LEU A 125 -1.77 6.43 -22.19
C LEU A 125 -2.86 5.70 -23.01
N PRO A 126 -2.51 5.11 -24.18
CA PRO A 126 -3.49 4.48 -25.07
C PRO A 126 -4.22 3.28 -24.45
N PHE A 127 -3.65 2.66 -23.42
CA PHE A 127 -4.26 1.56 -22.69
C PHE A 127 -4.99 2.08 -21.47
N LYS A 128 -6.25 1.66 -21.25
CA LYS A 128 -6.96 1.93 -20.00
C LYS A 128 -6.97 0.67 -19.14
N LEU A 129 -6.29 0.73 -18.00
CA LEU A 129 -6.32 -0.36 -17.01
C LEU A 129 -7.47 -0.13 -16.02
N PRO A 130 -8.27 -1.16 -15.70
CA PRO A 130 -9.32 -1.02 -14.70
C PRO A 130 -8.72 -0.71 -13.34
N GLN A 131 -9.30 0.28 -12.65
CA GLN A 131 -8.89 0.62 -11.29
C GLN A 131 -9.40 -0.46 -10.33
N LEU A 132 -8.48 -1.09 -9.59
CA LEU A 132 -8.86 -2.06 -8.57
C LEU A 132 -9.57 -1.32 -7.43
N ARG A 133 -10.86 -1.61 -7.24
CA ARG A 133 -11.65 -1.07 -6.14
C ARG A 133 -11.58 -2.04 -4.97
N ILE A 134 -10.73 -1.74 -3.99
CA ILE A 134 -10.66 -2.52 -2.76
C ILE A 134 -11.87 -2.16 -1.90
N SER A 135 -12.69 -3.16 -1.57
CA SER A 135 -13.84 -2.96 -0.68
C SER A 135 -13.37 -2.69 0.74
N ASN A 136 -14.16 -1.95 1.52
CA ASN A 136 -13.85 -1.72 2.93
C ASN A 136 -13.68 -3.03 3.70
N GLY A 137 -14.49 -4.05 3.37
CA GLY A 137 -14.37 -5.39 3.96
C GLY A 137 -13.04 -6.08 3.64
N ALA A 138 -12.56 -5.99 2.39
CA ALA A 138 -11.27 -6.55 2.01
C ALA A 138 -10.11 -5.82 2.71
N MET A 139 -10.19 -4.49 2.84
CA MET A 139 -9.20 -3.70 3.57
C MET A 139 -9.16 -4.08 5.06
N ILE A 140 -10.34 -4.18 5.70
CA ILE A 140 -10.46 -4.60 7.11
C ILE A 140 -9.92 -6.03 7.27
N GLY A 141 -10.28 -6.95 6.38
CA GLY A 141 -9.79 -8.33 6.40
C GLY A 141 -8.28 -8.41 6.29
N PHE A 142 -7.66 -7.63 5.39
CA PHE A 142 -6.21 -7.54 5.27
C PHE A 142 -5.56 -7.00 6.55
N LEU A 143 -6.10 -5.93 7.13
CA LEU A 143 -5.57 -5.35 8.38
C LEU A 143 -5.67 -6.33 9.55
N VAL A 144 -6.79 -7.05 9.67
CA VAL A 144 -6.97 -8.11 10.67
C VAL A 144 -5.97 -9.25 10.45
N ALA A 145 -5.79 -9.70 9.20
CA ALA A 145 -4.82 -10.75 8.88
C ALA A 145 -3.38 -10.30 9.17
N TRP A 146 -3.05 -9.03 8.90
CA TRP A 146 -1.74 -8.46 9.18
C TRP A 146 -1.47 -8.35 10.69
N LEU A 147 -2.46 -7.92 11.48
CA LEU A 147 -2.37 -7.93 12.94
C LEU A 147 -2.28 -9.35 13.49
N ALA A 148 -3.07 -10.29 12.97
CA ALA A 148 -2.99 -11.70 13.37
C ALA A 148 -1.60 -12.27 13.08
N PHE A 149 -1.04 -12.04 11.89
CA PHE A 149 0.34 -12.41 11.56
C PHE A 149 1.36 -11.81 12.54
N SER A 150 1.15 -10.55 12.95
CA SER A 150 2.01 -9.86 13.91
C SER A 150 1.94 -10.49 15.31
N VAL A 151 0.77 -10.99 15.72
CA VAL A 151 0.66 -11.75 16.97
C VAL A 151 1.31 -13.12 16.81
N LEU A 152 0.93 -13.87 15.78
CA LEU A 152 1.39 -15.23 15.53
C LEU A 152 2.92 -15.33 15.46
N ARG A 153 3.60 -14.35 14.87
CA ARG A 153 5.07 -14.38 14.78
C ARG A 153 5.81 -14.19 16.08
N ASN A 154 5.13 -13.78 17.16
CA ASN A 154 5.71 -13.62 18.48
C ASN A 154 5.46 -14.84 19.40
N LEU A 155 4.80 -15.90 18.91
CA LEU A 155 4.50 -17.10 19.71
C LEU A 155 5.71 -18.06 19.75
N PRO A 156 6.25 -18.40 20.94
CA PRO A 156 7.50 -19.16 21.08
C PRO A 156 7.38 -20.67 20.88
N TRP A 157 6.23 -21.19 20.42
CA TRP A 157 5.98 -22.62 20.23
C TRP A 157 5.77 -22.98 18.75
N ALA A 158 6.12 -24.21 18.39
CA ALA A 158 5.91 -24.73 17.03
C ALA A 158 4.40 -24.75 16.67
N PRO A 159 4.02 -24.49 15.41
CA PRO A 159 4.85 -24.22 14.23
C PRO A 159 5.22 -22.74 14.03
N PHE A 160 4.83 -21.85 14.95
CA PHE A 160 4.99 -20.40 14.79
C PHE A 160 6.43 -19.91 14.94
N THR A 161 7.31 -20.79 15.43
CA THR A 161 8.75 -20.52 15.49
C THR A 161 9.37 -20.22 14.12
N TRP A 162 8.72 -20.65 13.03
CA TRP A 162 9.14 -20.38 11.65
C TRP A 162 9.02 -18.90 11.25
N PHE A 163 8.31 -18.07 12.02
CA PHE A 163 8.12 -16.65 11.71
C PHE A 163 9.04 -15.69 12.49
N PHE A 164 9.89 -16.21 13.38
CA PHE A 164 10.91 -15.41 14.06
C PHE A 164 12.07 -15.10 13.10
N VAL A 165 12.54 -13.84 13.12
CA VAL A 165 13.50 -13.27 12.15
C VAL A 165 14.63 -12.52 12.83
#